data_AF-A0A1F5Y0J3-F1
#
_entry.id   AF-A0A1F5Y0J3-F1
#
_cell.length_a   1.000
_cell.length_b   1.000
_cell.length_c   1.000
_cell.angle_alpha   90.00
_cell.angle_beta   90.00
_cell.angle_gamma   90.00
#
_symmetry.space_group_name_H-M   'P 1'
#
loop_
_entity.id
_entity.type
_entity.pdbx_description
1 polymer ?
#
loop_
_entity_poly.entity_id
_entity_poly.type
_entity_poly.pdbx_seq_one_letter_code
_entity_poly.pdbx_strand_id
1 'polypeptide(L)'
;MIAIMNLRRQKMGNQKSWTLEELAAGLGHFYKEHGRYPTATEVDTFPYLPSARSIERSFGGLVSLRQQLNLKTQLDFRSGAHSSERAHKINKRGHETEQIVYEFLKKIFGKEFVHREYFFTDDRRTRADFFVYDTKQGFCTDVFYPNNRRNLIGCLNHKLNKYRSEYMRQYPVIFLQMNNTISQEILDKLLSKKKKALLNGQYLMSWDTFQNFCKTKRPLKIAAQKYGK
;
A
#
# COMPACT_ATOMS: atom_id res chain seq x y z
N MET A 1 30.14 19.78 24.68
CA MET A 1 29.57 19.56 26.03
C MET A 1 28.09 19.27 25.87
N ILE A 2 27.66 18.02 26.08
CA ILE A 2 26.24 17.66 25.98
C ILE A 2 25.64 17.90 27.37
N ALA A 3 24.90 19.00 27.51
CA ALA A 3 24.13 19.29 28.71
C ALA A 3 23.22 18.09 29.03
N ILE A 4 23.11 17.75 30.31
CA ILE A 4 22.14 16.76 30.81
C ILE A 4 20.75 17.37 30.57
N MET A 5 20.19 17.13 29.38
CA MET A 5 18.89 17.65 29.01
C MET A 5 17.81 16.70 29.55
N ASN A 6 16.93 17.24 30.38
CA ASN A 6 15.84 16.49 31.00
C ASN A 6 14.95 15.83 29.95
N LEU A 7 14.98 14.50 29.91
CA LEU A 7 14.18 13.68 29.00
C LEU A 7 12.71 13.73 29.45
N ARG A 8 11.93 14.59 28.80
CA ARG A 8 10.51 14.75 29.08
C ARG A 8 9.72 13.56 28.53
N ARG A 9 8.85 12.97 29.35
CA ARG A 9 7.88 11.95 28.92
C ARG A 9 6.56 12.56 28.50
N GLN A 10 5.99 12.02 27.43
CA GLN A 10 4.64 12.31 26.98
C GLN A 10 3.61 11.83 28.02
N LYS A 11 2.56 12.64 28.27
CA LYS A 11 1.39 12.31 29.11
C LYS A 11 0.13 12.78 28.38
N MET A 12 -0.99 12.11 28.64
CA MET A 12 -2.29 12.50 28.07
C MET A 12 -2.90 13.68 28.82
N GLY A 13 -3.39 14.68 28.07
CA GLY A 13 -4.14 15.84 28.61
C GLY A 13 -3.28 16.96 29.20
N ASN A 14 -3.74 18.22 29.04
CA ASN A 14 -3.22 19.47 29.63
C ASN A 14 -1.70 19.53 29.89
N GLN A 15 -0.92 19.27 28.85
CA GLN A 15 0.52 19.43 28.90
C GLN A 15 0.94 20.85 28.51
N LYS A 16 1.97 21.38 29.19
CA LYS A 16 2.68 22.58 28.71
C LYS A 16 3.23 22.34 27.31
N SER A 17 3.31 23.38 26.48
CA SER A 17 3.95 23.29 25.17
C SER A 17 5.36 22.69 25.29
N TRP A 18 5.76 21.89 24.32
CA TRP A 18 7.11 21.33 24.27
C TRP A 18 8.09 22.41 23.85
N THR A 19 9.27 22.46 24.47
CA THR A 19 10.33 23.39 24.08
C THR A 19 11.25 22.77 23.03
N LEU A 20 12.01 23.61 22.34
CA LEU A 20 13.00 23.17 21.36
C LEU A 20 14.08 22.27 22.00
N GLU A 21 14.47 22.56 23.24
CA GLU A 21 15.46 21.80 24.00
C GLU A 21 14.95 20.41 24.40
N GLU A 22 13.70 20.32 24.86
CA GLU A 22 13.06 19.03 25.18
C GLU A 22 12.94 18.13 23.94
N LEU A 23 12.61 18.73 22.79
CA LEU A 23 12.58 18.05 21.50
C LEU A 23 13.98 17.60 21.06
N ALA A 24 15.00 18.45 21.22
CA ALA A 24 16.39 18.10 20.92
C ALA A 24 16.85 16.90 21.77
N ALA A 25 16.51 16.88 23.05
CA ALA A 25 16.82 15.78 23.97
C ALA A 25 16.14 14.48 23.56
N GLY A 26 14.83 14.52 23.26
CA GLY A 26 14.07 13.35 22.80
C GLY A 26 14.57 12.81 21.45
N LEU A 27 14.88 13.70 20.50
CA LEU A 27 15.45 13.33 19.20
C LEU A 27 16.86 12.74 19.35
N GLY A 28 17.69 13.33 20.22
CA GLY A 28 19.03 12.83 20.53
C GLY A 28 19.00 11.45 21.20
N HIS A 29 18.03 11.22 22.09
CA HIS A 29 17.81 9.92 22.71
C HIS A 29 17.45 8.85 21.66
N PHE A 30 16.50 9.15 20.77
CA PHE A 30 16.14 8.26 19.67
C PHE A 30 17.33 7.99 18.74
N TYR A 31 18.12 9.02 18.42
CA TYR A 31 19.31 8.88 17.57
C TYR A 31 20.37 7.99 18.22
N LYS A 32 20.57 8.09 19.54
CA LYS A 32 21.51 7.24 20.28
C LYS A 32 21.08 5.77 20.27
N GLU A 33 19.77 5.50 20.35
CA GLU A 33 19.24 4.14 20.35
C GLU A 33 19.19 3.50 18.96
N HIS A 34 18.88 4.29 17.92
CA HIS A 34 18.59 3.75 16.59
C HIS A 34 19.57 4.18 15.49
N GLY A 35 20.57 5.02 15.80
CA GLY A 35 21.54 5.54 14.85
C GLY A 35 20.97 6.48 13.77
N ARG A 36 19.68 6.83 13.87
CA ARG A 36 18.95 7.70 12.93
C ARG A 36 17.85 8.47 13.63
N TYR A 37 17.33 9.52 13.01
CA TYR A 37 16.16 10.25 13.53
C TYR A 37 14.84 9.50 13.28
N PRO A 38 13.80 9.74 14.09
CA PRO A 38 12.52 9.05 13.97
C PRO A 38 11.71 9.58 12.78
N THR A 39 10.92 8.71 12.16
CA THR A 39 9.85 9.07 11.21
C THR A 39 8.62 9.61 11.95
N ALA A 40 7.68 10.26 11.25
CA ALA A 40 6.47 10.80 11.87
C ALA A 40 5.66 9.75 12.67
N THR A 41 5.61 8.50 12.19
CA THR A 41 4.96 7.40 12.89
C THR A 41 5.73 6.96 14.14
N GLU A 42 7.05 6.97 14.09
CA GLU A 42 7.88 6.59 15.24
C GLU A 42 7.83 7.66 16.33
N VAL A 43 7.74 8.94 15.93
CA VAL A 43 7.50 10.07 16.83
C VAL A 43 6.19 9.89 17.60
N ASP A 44 5.11 9.51 16.92
CA ASP A 44 3.81 9.29 17.58
C ASP A 44 3.83 8.13 18.60
N THR A 45 4.77 7.19 18.45
CA THR A 45 4.91 6.02 19.34
C THR A 45 6.01 6.16 20.38
N PHE A 46 6.88 7.15 20.26
CA PHE A 46 8.07 7.27 21.11
C PHE A 46 7.74 8.03 22.41
N PRO A 47 7.95 7.43 23.60
CA PRO A 47 7.49 8.01 24.87
C PRO A 47 8.06 9.39 25.21
N TYR A 48 9.18 9.77 24.58
CA TYR A 48 9.92 10.99 24.88
C TYR A 48 9.79 12.08 23.81
N LEU A 49 8.82 11.93 22.92
CA LEU A 49 8.47 12.95 21.94
C LEU A 49 6.96 13.22 21.99
N PRO A 50 6.52 14.44 21.65
CA PRO A 50 5.11 14.71 21.42
C PRO A 50 4.65 14.09 20.10
N SER A 51 3.33 14.09 19.87
CA SER A 51 2.79 13.64 18.59
C SER A 51 3.34 14.46 17.41
N ALA A 52 3.49 13.82 16.25
CA ALA A 52 3.93 14.46 15.02
C ALA A 52 3.05 15.68 14.66
N ARG A 53 1.75 15.61 14.96
CA ARG A 53 0.81 16.73 14.76
C ARG A 53 1.05 17.90 15.70
N SER A 54 1.48 17.64 16.94
CA SER A 54 1.90 18.69 17.87
C SER A 54 3.17 19.38 17.37
N ILE A 55 4.14 18.61 16.87
CA ILE A 55 5.36 19.16 16.27
C ILE A 55 5.03 19.98 15.02
N GLU A 56 4.10 19.52 14.19
CA GLU A 56 3.62 20.26 13.01
C GLU A 56 3.05 21.62 13.38
N ARG A 57 2.15 21.67 14.37
CA ARG A 57 1.50 22.92 14.81
C ARG A 57 2.46 23.92 15.44
N SER A 58 3.40 23.43 16.26
CA SER A 58 4.28 24.32 17.05
C SER A 58 5.59 24.65 16.35
N PHE A 59 6.09 23.79 15.45
CA PHE A 59 7.43 23.91 14.88
C PHE A 59 7.47 23.77 13.35
N GLY A 60 6.31 23.70 12.68
CA GLY A 60 6.25 23.58 11.21
C GLY A 60 6.59 22.18 10.69
N GLY A 61 6.63 21.18 11.56
CA GLY A 61 6.83 19.77 11.22
C GLY A 61 8.27 19.29 11.43
N LEU A 62 8.49 17.98 11.24
CA LEU A 62 9.76 17.34 11.56
C LEU A 62 10.95 17.83 10.72
N VAL A 63 10.70 18.23 9.48
CA VAL A 63 11.76 18.76 8.60
C VAL A 63 12.21 20.14 9.11
N SER A 64 11.26 21.04 9.38
CA SER A 64 11.53 22.37 9.96
C SER A 64 12.22 22.25 11.32
N LEU A 65 11.76 21.36 12.19
CA LEU A 65 12.39 21.11 13.50
C LEU A 65 13.86 20.67 13.36
N ARG A 66 14.18 19.79 12.42
CA ARG A 66 15.58 19.35 12.18
C ARG A 66 16.46 20.47 11.64
N GLN A 67 15.91 21.33 10.78
CA GLN A 67 16.59 22.52 10.28
C GLN A 67 16.88 23.50 11.43
N GLN A 68 15.88 23.80 12.28
CA GLN A 68 16.04 24.68 13.45
C GLN A 68 17.09 24.17 14.43
N LEU A 69 17.20 22.84 14.59
CA LEU A 69 18.18 22.20 15.46
C LEU A 69 19.55 21.99 14.79
N ASN A 70 19.77 22.47 13.57
CA ASN A 70 21.00 22.28 12.79
C ASN A 70 21.44 20.80 12.70
N LEU A 71 20.48 19.87 12.67
CA LEU A 71 20.75 18.44 12.59
C LEU A 71 21.08 18.10 11.13
N LYS A 72 22.38 18.09 10.81
CA LYS A 72 22.91 17.88 9.45
C LYS A 72 22.59 16.50 8.86
N THR A 73 22.20 15.51 9.69
CA THR A 73 21.84 14.17 9.23
C THR A 73 20.37 14.07 8.81
N GLN A 74 20.16 13.73 7.52
CA GLN A 74 18.89 13.28 6.92
C GLN A 74 17.69 14.17 7.26
N LEU A 75 17.69 15.37 6.67
CA LEU A 75 16.65 16.38 6.81
C LEU A 75 15.26 15.87 6.37
N ASP A 76 15.21 14.95 5.42
CA ASP A 76 13.97 14.39 4.89
C ASP A 76 14.09 12.88 4.65
N PHE A 77 13.18 12.10 5.24
CA PHE A 77 13.06 10.66 4.98
C PHE A 77 12.20 10.34 3.75
N ARG A 78 11.62 11.37 3.10
CA ARG A 78 10.81 11.26 1.89
C ARG A 78 11.63 11.46 0.61
N SER A 79 12.88 11.94 0.71
CA SER A 79 13.78 12.18 -0.43
C SER A 79 15.15 11.53 -0.22
N GLY A 80 15.81 11.13 -1.31
CA GLY A 80 17.16 10.54 -1.30
C GLY A 80 17.21 9.00 -1.26
N ALA A 81 18.37 8.44 -0.87
CA ALA A 81 18.66 7.00 -0.95
C ALA A 81 17.61 6.10 -0.26
N HIS A 82 16.98 6.56 0.83
CA HIS A 82 15.90 5.82 1.51
C HIS A 82 14.59 5.74 0.73
N SER A 83 14.28 6.72 -0.13
CA SER A 83 13.12 6.64 -1.02
C SER A 83 13.38 5.67 -2.18
N SER A 84 14.63 5.67 -2.69
CA SER A 84 15.08 4.73 -3.72
C SER A 84 15.08 3.29 -3.22
N GLU A 85 15.71 2.99 -2.08
CA GLU A 85 15.72 1.63 -1.51
C GLU A 85 14.31 1.12 -1.20
N ARG A 86 13.44 1.99 -0.69
CA ARG A 86 12.05 1.64 -0.41
C ARG A 86 11.28 1.36 -1.70
N ALA A 87 11.47 2.18 -2.74
CA ALA A 87 10.88 1.95 -4.06
C ALA A 87 11.38 0.64 -4.67
N HIS A 88 12.68 0.34 -4.60
CA HIS A 88 13.25 -0.93 -5.05
C HIS A 88 12.66 -2.13 -4.32
N LYS A 89 12.56 -2.09 -2.98
CA LYS A 89 11.94 -3.16 -2.19
C LYS A 89 10.46 -3.34 -2.53
N ILE A 90 9.71 -2.25 -2.72
CA ILE A 90 8.30 -2.29 -3.11
C ILE A 90 8.15 -2.89 -4.52
N ASN A 91 8.99 -2.49 -5.47
CA ASN A 91 8.94 -2.99 -6.85
C ASN A 91 9.27 -4.48 -6.91
N LYS A 92 10.32 -4.92 -6.20
CA LYS A 92 10.68 -6.33 -6.11
C LYS A 92 9.53 -7.16 -5.53
N ARG A 93 8.96 -6.71 -4.41
CA ARG A 93 7.80 -7.35 -3.78
C ARG A 93 6.58 -7.36 -4.69
N GLY A 94 6.34 -6.27 -5.44
CA GLY A 94 5.27 -6.15 -6.42
C GLY A 94 5.37 -7.22 -7.50
N HIS A 95 6.55 -7.36 -8.11
CA HIS A 95 6.81 -8.39 -9.12
C HIS A 95 6.70 -9.81 -8.57
N GLU A 96 7.25 -10.08 -7.39
CA GLU A 96 7.10 -11.40 -6.74
C GLU A 96 5.62 -11.72 -6.49
N THR A 97 4.86 -10.72 -6.05
CA THR A 97 3.42 -10.84 -5.77
C THR A 97 2.62 -11.12 -7.05
N GLU A 98 2.87 -10.35 -8.11
CA GLU A 98 2.24 -10.58 -9.42
C GLU A 98 2.59 -11.97 -9.97
N GLN A 99 3.83 -12.42 -9.81
CA GLN A 99 4.26 -13.73 -10.27
C GLN A 99 3.50 -14.87 -9.55
N ILE A 100 3.28 -14.76 -8.23
CA ILE A 100 2.48 -15.73 -7.46
C ILE A 100 1.05 -15.80 -8.03
N VAL A 101 0.44 -14.65 -8.28
CA VAL A 101 -0.92 -14.58 -8.85
C VAL A 101 -0.96 -15.16 -10.25
N TYR A 102 0.02 -14.85 -11.09
CA TYR A 102 0.12 -15.35 -12.46
C TYR A 102 0.24 -16.87 -12.51
N GLU A 103 1.13 -17.46 -11.72
CA GLU A 103 1.30 -18.91 -11.66
C GLU A 103 0.04 -19.63 -11.18
N PHE A 104 -0.67 -19.05 -10.20
CA PHE A 104 -1.95 -19.56 -9.74
C PHE A 104 -3.03 -19.51 -10.83
N LEU A 105 -3.17 -18.36 -11.50
CA LEU A 105 -4.15 -18.18 -12.58
C LEU A 105 -3.85 -19.11 -13.75
N LYS A 106 -2.59 -19.21 -14.17
CA LYS A 106 -2.14 -20.13 -15.24
C LYS A 106 -2.49 -21.57 -14.92
N LYS A 107 -2.34 -22.00 -13.65
CA LYS A 107 -2.67 -23.35 -13.21
C LYS A 107 -4.17 -23.68 -13.34
N ILE A 108 -5.04 -22.70 -13.10
CA ILE A 108 -6.49 -22.90 -13.14
C ILE A 108 -7.04 -22.73 -14.56
N PHE A 109 -6.65 -21.64 -15.23
CA PHE A 109 -7.28 -21.22 -16.48
C PHE A 109 -6.50 -21.65 -17.72
N GLY A 110 -5.21 -22.01 -17.59
CA GLY A 110 -4.30 -22.18 -18.72
C GLY A 110 -3.59 -20.88 -19.08
N LYS A 111 -2.39 -20.98 -19.66
CA LYS A 111 -1.55 -19.81 -19.98
C LYS A 111 -2.20 -18.95 -21.06
N GLU A 112 -2.85 -19.59 -22.01
CA GLU A 112 -3.49 -19.01 -23.19
C GLU A 112 -4.69 -18.15 -22.84
N PHE A 113 -5.26 -18.36 -21.64
CA PHE A 113 -6.44 -17.65 -21.15
C PHE A 113 -6.12 -16.63 -20.06
N VAL A 114 -4.83 -16.37 -19.80
CA VAL A 114 -4.36 -15.40 -18.79
C VAL A 114 -3.41 -14.40 -19.45
N HIS A 115 -3.92 -13.19 -19.68
CA HIS A 115 -3.18 -12.10 -20.28
C HIS A 115 -2.57 -11.22 -19.19
N ARG A 116 -1.28 -10.92 -19.31
CA ARG A 116 -0.58 -9.94 -18.47
C ARG A 116 -0.73 -8.55 -19.08
N GLU A 117 -0.82 -7.53 -18.23
CA GLU A 117 -0.93 -6.12 -18.64
C GLU A 117 -2.03 -5.86 -19.67
N TYR A 118 -3.28 -6.16 -19.32
CA TYR A 118 -4.42 -5.97 -20.23
C TYR A 118 -4.75 -4.48 -20.38
N PHE A 119 -4.66 -3.96 -21.59
CA PHE A 119 -4.97 -2.57 -21.93
C PHE A 119 -6.46 -2.39 -22.25
N PHE A 120 -7.10 -1.39 -21.65
CA PHE A 120 -8.48 -1.02 -21.96
C PHE A 120 -8.57 -0.06 -23.15
N THR A 121 -7.48 0.66 -23.44
CA THR A 121 -7.34 1.58 -24.56
C THR A 121 -5.88 1.56 -25.04
N ASP A 122 -5.61 2.13 -26.22
CA ASP A 122 -4.26 2.20 -26.79
C ASP A 122 -3.33 3.22 -26.11
N ASP A 123 -3.75 3.84 -25.00
CA ASP A 123 -2.99 4.86 -24.28
C ASP A 123 -1.79 4.32 -23.47
N ARG A 124 -1.62 2.99 -23.43
CA ARG A 124 -0.60 2.23 -22.68
C ARG A 124 -0.59 2.50 -21.16
N ARG A 125 -1.53 3.27 -20.62
CA ARG A 125 -1.61 3.69 -19.20
C ARG A 125 -2.79 3.04 -18.50
N THR A 126 -3.92 2.91 -19.19
CA THR A 126 -5.13 2.30 -18.67
C THR A 126 -5.05 0.78 -18.83
N ARG A 127 -4.42 0.13 -17.84
CA ARG A 127 -4.22 -1.32 -17.84
C ARG A 127 -4.55 -1.99 -16.52
N ALA A 128 -4.99 -3.25 -16.58
CA ALA A 128 -5.03 -4.16 -15.43
C ALA A 128 -3.81 -5.08 -15.44
N ASP A 129 -3.42 -5.60 -14.28
CA ASP A 129 -2.24 -6.49 -14.19
C ASP A 129 -2.51 -7.81 -14.90
N PHE A 130 -3.74 -8.33 -14.76
CA PHE A 130 -4.18 -9.51 -15.47
C PHE A 130 -5.59 -9.36 -16.05
N PHE A 131 -5.81 -10.00 -17.20
CA PHE A 131 -7.12 -10.35 -17.70
C PHE A 131 -7.22 -11.87 -17.84
N VAL A 132 -8.32 -12.43 -17.36
CA VAL A 132 -8.57 -13.87 -17.36
C VAL A 132 -9.82 -14.17 -18.15
N TYR A 133 -9.70 -15.02 -19.17
CA TYR A 133 -10.84 -15.54 -19.91
C TYR A 133 -11.46 -16.72 -19.15
N ASP A 134 -12.76 -16.65 -18.93
CA ASP A 134 -13.59 -17.76 -18.42
C ASP A 134 -14.72 -18.06 -19.43
N THR A 135 -15.53 -19.09 -19.18
CA THR A 135 -16.65 -19.42 -20.07
C THR A 135 -17.78 -18.37 -20.07
N LYS A 136 -17.65 -17.28 -19.31
CA LYS A 136 -18.62 -16.18 -19.29
C LYS A 136 -18.06 -15.01 -20.10
N GLN A 137 -17.63 -13.95 -19.42
CA GLN A 137 -17.13 -12.71 -20.03
C GLN A 137 -15.68 -12.41 -19.66
N GLY A 138 -15.04 -13.26 -18.86
CA GLY A 138 -13.74 -12.98 -18.25
C GLY A 138 -13.80 -11.93 -17.13
N PHE A 139 -12.63 -11.65 -16.55
CA PHE A 139 -12.48 -10.65 -15.49
C PHE A 139 -11.05 -10.10 -15.43
N CYS A 140 -10.93 -8.86 -14.94
CA CYS A 140 -9.67 -8.19 -14.70
C CYS A 140 -9.23 -8.39 -13.24
N THR A 141 -7.93 -8.52 -13.01
CA THR A 141 -7.33 -8.53 -11.68
C THR A 141 -6.25 -7.45 -11.61
N ASP A 142 -6.34 -6.58 -10.60
CA ASP A 142 -5.36 -5.53 -10.33
C ASP A 142 -4.82 -5.74 -8.91
N VAL A 143 -3.59 -6.24 -8.86
CA VAL A 143 -2.90 -6.78 -7.68
C VAL A 143 -2.23 -5.65 -6.91
N PHE A 144 -2.18 -5.80 -5.60
CA PHE A 144 -1.41 -4.90 -4.74
C PHE A 144 -1.05 -5.54 -3.42
N TYR A 145 0.02 -5.01 -2.83
CA TYR A 145 0.50 -5.44 -1.53
C TYR A 145 0.50 -4.26 -0.55
N PRO A 146 -0.58 -4.04 0.21
CA PRO A 146 -0.58 -3.01 1.22
C PRO A 146 0.26 -3.45 2.43
N ASN A 147 1.15 -2.58 2.94
CA ASN A 147 1.98 -2.92 4.10
C ASN A 147 1.18 -3.04 5.41
N ASN A 148 0.07 -2.32 5.52
CA ASN A 148 -0.83 -2.32 6.66
C ASN A 148 -2.21 -1.76 6.27
N ARG A 149 -3.16 -1.76 7.23
CA ARG A 149 -4.54 -1.29 7.02
C ARG A 149 -4.64 0.18 6.57
N ARG A 150 -3.73 1.06 6.99
CA ARG A 150 -3.74 2.47 6.55
C ARG A 150 -3.32 2.60 5.09
N ASN A 151 -2.28 1.87 4.71
CA ASN A 151 -1.79 1.82 3.34
C ASN A 151 -2.81 1.17 2.39
N LEU A 152 -3.52 0.13 2.84
CA LEU A 152 -4.64 -0.49 2.12
C LEU A 152 -5.68 0.52 1.65
N ILE A 153 -6.12 1.45 2.52
CA ILE A 153 -7.11 2.48 2.14
C ILE A 153 -6.57 3.37 1.03
N GLY A 154 -5.30 3.78 1.11
CA GLY A 154 -4.63 4.60 0.10
C GLY A 154 -4.53 3.88 -1.25
N CYS A 155 -4.04 2.64 -1.26
CA CYS A 155 -3.97 1.81 -2.46
C CYS A 155 -5.35 1.63 -3.11
N LEU A 156 -6.36 1.28 -2.31
CA LEU A 156 -7.72 1.11 -2.81
C LEU A 156 -8.30 2.40 -3.40
N ASN A 157 -8.10 3.55 -2.76
CA ASN A 157 -8.56 4.84 -3.29
C ASN A 157 -7.90 5.17 -4.63
N HIS A 158 -6.60 4.89 -4.76
CA HIS A 158 -5.89 5.10 -6.01
C HIS A 158 -6.48 4.25 -7.13
N LYS A 159 -6.75 2.96 -6.85
CA LYS A 159 -7.40 2.06 -7.82
C LYS A 159 -8.83 2.49 -8.14
N LEU A 160 -9.64 2.88 -7.15
CA LEU A 160 -10.99 3.39 -7.40
C LEU A 160 -11.01 4.65 -8.29
N ASN A 161 -10.02 5.53 -8.13
CA ASN A 161 -9.88 6.69 -9.01
C ASN A 161 -9.41 6.29 -10.41
N LYS A 162 -8.48 5.33 -10.55
CA LYS A 162 -8.00 4.79 -11.83
C LYS A 162 -9.15 4.17 -12.63
N TYR A 163 -9.93 3.29 -12.01
CA TYR A 163 -11.05 2.57 -12.64
C TYR A 163 -12.38 3.34 -12.62
N ARG A 164 -12.33 4.68 -12.54
CA ARG A 164 -13.53 5.54 -12.52
C ARG A 164 -14.17 5.68 -13.90
N SER A 165 -13.43 5.49 -14.97
CA SER A 165 -13.95 5.61 -16.33
C SER A 165 -14.79 4.39 -16.73
N GLU A 166 -15.82 4.62 -17.54
CA GLU A 166 -16.75 3.57 -17.98
C GLU A 166 -16.10 2.51 -18.85
N TYR A 167 -15.19 2.91 -19.74
CA TYR A 167 -14.44 1.98 -20.57
C TYR A 167 -13.56 1.02 -19.74
N MET A 168 -13.17 1.36 -18.50
CA MET A 168 -12.44 0.44 -17.61
C MET A 168 -13.36 -0.49 -16.81
N ARG A 169 -14.68 -0.42 -17.02
CA ARG A 169 -15.69 -1.26 -16.38
C ARG A 169 -16.40 -2.22 -17.34
N GLN A 170 -15.87 -2.39 -18.55
CA GLN A 170 -16.38 -3.37 -19.52
C GLN A 170 -16.37 -4.80 -18.96
N TYR A 171 -15.46 -5.08 -18.02
CA TYR A 171 -15.31 -6.36 -17.35
C TYR A 171 -15.32 -6.20 -15.83
N PRO A 172 -15.71 -7.23 -15.07
CA PRO A 172 -15.53 -7.26 -13.63
C PRO A 172 -14.08 -7.01 -13.26
N VAL A 173 -13.84 -6.13 -12.29
CA VAL A 173 -12.48 -5.79 -11.81
C VAL A 173 -12.32 -6.23 -10.37
N ILE A 174 -11.32 -7.06 -10.13
CA ILE A 174 -10.96 -7.55 -8.81
C ILE A 174 -9.71 -6.81 -8.35
N PHE A 175 -9.87 -5.98 -7.32
CA PHE A 175 -8.75 -5.41 -6.58
C PHE A 175 -8.25 -6.47 -5.61
N LEU A 176 -7.12 -7.11 -5.95
CA LEU A 176 -6.58 -8.24 -5.21
C LEU A 176 -5.49 -7.78 -4.25
N GLN A 177 -5.76 -7.84 -2.95
CA GLN A 177 -4.77 -7.52 -1.93
C GLN A 177 -4.06 -8.81 -1.47
N MET A 178 -2.72 -8.78 -1.42
CA MET A 178 -1.89 -9.97 -1.21
C MET A 178 -1.20 -10.08 0.16
N ASN A 179 -1.44 -9.14 1.07
CA ASN A 179 -0.94 -9.20 2.44
C ASN A 179 -1.77 -10.18 3.28
N ASN A 180 -1.23 -11.36 3.56
CA ASN A 180 -1.87 -12.41 4.35
C ASN A 180 -2.32 -12.00 5.78
N THR A 181 -1.78 -10.91 6.34
CA THR A 181 -2.24 -10.38 7.64
C THR A 181 -3.57 -9.62 7.55
N ILE A 182 -4.06 -9.36 6.34
CA ILE A 182 -5.31 -8.64 6.09
C ILE A 182 -6.33 -9.62 5.51
N SER A 183 -7.19 -10.14 6.38
CA SER A 183 -8.26 -11.09 6.03
C SER A 183 -9.44 -10.42 5.31
N GLN A 184 -10.31 -11.22 4.71
CA GLN A 184 -11.51 -10.73 4.05
C GLN A 184 -12.44 -9.96 5.00
N GLU A 185 -12.58 -10.40 6.25
CA GLU A 185 -13.41 -9.72 7.24
C GLU A 185 -12.91 -8.29 7.53
N ILE A 186 -11.59 -8.07 7.47
CA ILE A 186 -11.00 -6.74 7.62
C ILE A 186 -11.35 -5.86 6.41
N LEU A 187 -11.35 -6.43 5.20
CA LEU A 187 -11.73 -5.74 3.97
C LEU A 187 -13.21 -5.35 4.00
N ASP A 188 -14.09 -6.27 4.38
CA ASP A 188 -15.53 -6.03 4.44
C ASP A 188 -15.88 -4.96 5.48
N LYS A 189 -15.26 -5.02 6.67
CA LYS A 189 -15.38 -3.98 7.72
C LYS A 189 -14.84 -2.63 7.27
N LEU A 190 -13.88 -2.59 6.36
CA LEU A 190 -13.35 -1.36 5.79
C LEU A 190 -14.32 -0.79 4.76
N LEU A 191 -14.87 -1.63 3.88
CA LEU A 191 -15.83 -1.23 2.85
C LEU A 191 -17.12 -0.69 3.46
N SER A 192 -17.64 -1.30 4.52
CA SER A 192 -18.87 -0.84 5.19
C SER A 192 -18.76 0.58 5.76
N LYS A 193 -17.55 1.05 6.06
CA LYS A 193 -17.28 2.39 6.61
C LYS A 193 -16.85 3.40 5.54
N LYS A 194 -16.73 2.97 4.29
CA LYS A 194 -16.10 3.76 3.22
C LYS A 194 -17.11 4.67 2.54
N LYS A 195 -16.83 5.97 2.50
CA LYS A 195 -17.66 6.95 1.77
C LYS A 195 -17.70 6.71 0.26
N LYS A 196 -16.56 6.33 -0.33
CA LYS A 196 -16.45 5.96 -1.74
C LYS A 196 -16.58 4.44 -1.87
N ALA A 197 -17.79 3.96 -2.15
CA ALA A 197 -18.05 2.53 -2.33
C ALA A 197 -17.39 1.99 -3.61
N LEU A 198 -17.30 0.67 -3.69
CA LEU A 198 -17.01 -0.03 -4.95
C LEU A 198 -18.18 0.20 -5.92
N LEU A 199 -17.88 0.41 -7.20
CA LEU A 199 -18.91 0.46 -8.24
C LEU A 199 -19.40 -0.94 -8.61
N ASN A 200 -20.51 -1.05 -9.32
CA ASN A 200 -20.97 -2.33 -9.84
C ASN A 200 -19.88 -2.99 -10.71
N GLY A 201 -19.68 -4.30 -10.55
CA GLY A 201 -18.62 -5.06 -11.18
C GLY A 201 -17.23 -4.88 -10.56
N GLN A 202 -17.07 -4.07 -9.50
CA GLN A 202 -15.81 -3.96 -8.76
C GLN A 202 -15.85 -4.77 -7.47
N TYR A 203 -14.76 -5.48 -7.19
CA TYR A 203 -14.63 -6.35 -6.03
C TYR A 203 -13.29 -6.10 -5.34
N LEU A 204 -13.25 -6.24 -4.02
CA LEU A 204 -12.03 -6.20 -3.22
C LEU A 204 -11.89 -7.54 -2.50
N MET A 205 -10.81 -8.26 -2.78
CA MET A 205 -10.62 -9.61 -2.28
C MET A 205 -9.27 -9.77 -1.58
N SER A 206 -9.28 -10.55 -0.51
CA SER A 206 -8.08 -11.18 0.05
C SER A 206 -7.63 -12.34 -0.84
N TRP A 207 -6.40 -12.80 -0.66
CA TRP A 207 -5.85 -13.90 -1.44
C TRP A 207 -6.70 -15.17 -1.35
N ASP A 208 -7.08 -15.61 -0.15
CA ASP A 208 -7.84 -16.86 0.03
C ASP A 208 -9.24 -16.77 -0.60
N THR A 209 -9.91 -15.62 -0.44
CA THR A 209 -11.20 -15.36 -1.09
C THR A 209 -11.08 -15.37 -2.61
N PHE A 210 -10.02 -14.79 -3.14
CA PHE A 210 -9.75 -14.80 -4.58
C PHE A 210 -9.49 -16.21 -5.11
N GLN A 211 -8.72 -17.03 -4.38
CA GLN A 211 -8.50 -18.42 -4.78
C GLN A 211 -9.80 -19.21 -4.85
N ASN A 212 -10.70 -19.03 -3.86
CA ASN A 212 -12.01 -19.65 -3.87
C ASN A 212 -12.87 -19.12 -5.01
N PHE A 213 -12.89 -17.81 -5.24
CA PHE A 213 -13.56 -17.20 -6.39
C PHE A 213 -13.10 -17.85 -7.72
N CYS A 214 -11.80 -17.97 -7.96
CA CYS A 214 -11.27 -18.59 -9.19
C CYS A 214 -11.71 -20.05 -9.34
N LYS A 215 -11.76 -20.83 -8.26
CA LYS A 215 -12.24 -22.22 -8.30
C LYS A 215 -13.73 -22.33 -8.66
N THR A 216 -14.55 -21.31 -8.41
CA THR A 216 -15.95 -21.29 -8.84
C THR A 216 -16.12 -21.00 -10.34
N LYS A 217 -15.07 -20.52 -11.02
CA LYS A 217 -15.11 -20.21 -12.45
C LYS A 217 -14.85 -21.46 -13.27
N ARG A 218 -15.41 -21.48 -14.48
CA ARG A 218 -15.16 -22.53 -15.46
C ARG A 218 -14.11 -22.04 -16.47
N PRO A 219 -12.94 -22.68 -16.56
CA PRO A 219 -11.93 -22.38 -17.58
C PRO A 219 -12.44 -22.66 -18.98
N LEU A 220 -11.98 -21.86 -19.95
CA LEU A 220 -12.08 -22.22 -21.37
C LEU A 220 -11.13 -23.37 -21.70
N LYS A 221 -11.42 -24.07 -22.80
CA LYS A 221 -10.58 -25.15 -23.32
C LYS A 221 -10.28 -24.87 -24.78
N ILE A 222 -9.04 -25.10 -25.18
CA ILE A 222 -8.67 -25.09 -26.60
C ILE A 222 -9.31 -26.32 -27.23
N ALA A 223 -10.15 -26.12 -28.24
CA ALA A 223 -10.66 -27.23 -29.03
C ALA A 223 -9.48 -27.92 -29.72
N ALA A 224 -9.30 -29.22 -29.50
CA ALA A 224 -8.31 -29.99 -30.24
C ALA A 224 -8.72 -29.96 -31.72
N GLN A 225 -7.98 -29.23 -32.55
CA GLN A 225 -8.13 -29.31 -33.99
C GLN A 225 -7.72 -30.72 -34.43
N LYS A 226 -8.71 -31.57 -34.70
CA LYS A 226 -8.49 -32.75 -35.55
C LYS A 226 -8.17 -32.21 -36.94
N TYR A 227 -6.89 -32.03 -37.24
CA TYR A 227 -6.47 -31.94 -38.63
C TYR A 227 -6.85 -33.28 -39.28
N GLY A 228 -7.87 -33.22 -40.15
CA GLY A 228 -8.27 -34.35 -40.96
C GLY A 228 -7.08 -34.81 -41.80
N LYS A 229 -6.71 -36.07 -41.62
CA LYS A 229 -6.03 -36.85 -42.67
C LYS A 229 -7.09 -37.55 -43.49
#